data_AF-A0A969GBD6-F1
#
_entry.id   AF-A0A969GBD6-F1
#
_cell.length_a   1.000
_cell.length_b   1.000
_cell.length_c   1.000
_cell.angle_alpha   90.00
_cell.angle_beta   90.00
_cell.angle_gamma   90.00
#
_symmetry.space_group_name_H-M   'P 1'
#
loop_
_entity.id
_entity.type
_entity.pdbx_description
1 polymer ?
#
loop_
_entity_poly.entity_id
_entity_poly.type
_entity_poly.pdbx_seq_one_letter_code
_entity_poly.pdbx_strand_id
1 'polypeptide(L)'
;LIFFIVVLAEVNRAPFDMPEAEQELTAGYHAEYSGMKFALFFMAEYQKMIVMSMITATLFFGGYREPWFLQNTILSVDNFWFLGPVYLFIKVFLILFVMIWVRATWPRLRYDRLMALGWKIFLPLTLALCFITAVGILLAQSNPLYYWSIPVLSILSLLIATAVIYRDLTRRKINARV
;
A
#
# COMPACT_ATOMS: atom_id res chain seq x y z
N LEU A 1 -2.93 -1.14 4.98
CA LEU A 1 -3.03 -2.33 4.08
C LEU A 1 -3.51 -1.96 2.69
N ILE A 2 -4.74 -1.46 2.52
CA ILE A 2 -5.26 -1.09 1.18
C ILE A 2 -4.34 -0.10 0.47
N PHE A 3 -3.96 0.99 1.15
CA PHE A 3 -3.01 1.97 0.62
C PHE A 3 -1.71 1.31 0.14
N PHE A 4 -1.09 0.47 0.98
CA PHE A 4 0.16 -0.21 0.63
C PHE A 4 0.03 -1.12 -0.60
N ILE A 5 -1.09 -1.83 -0.77
CA ILE A 5 -1.31 -2.67 -1.96
C ILE A 5 -1.49 -1.79 -3.21
N VAL A 6 -2.19 -0.66 -3.11
CA VAL A 6 -2.33 0.30 -4.22
C VAL A 6 -0.99 0.94 -4.56
N VAL A 7 -0.16 1.28 -3.56
CA VAL A 7 1.20 1.77 -3.78
C VAL A 7 2.06 0.74 -4.52
N LEU A 8 2.00 -0.53 -4.11
CA LEU A 8 2.71 -1.60 -4.81
C LEU A 8 2.25 -1.76 -6.27
N ALA A 9 0.95 -1.62 -6.53
CA ALA A 9 0.40 -1.65 -7.89
C ALA A 9 0.88 -0.45 -8.71
N GLU A 10 0.90 0.75 -8.12
CA GLU A 10 1.32 1.98 -8.78
C GLU A 10 2.81 1.98 -9.12
N VAL A 11 3.67 1.39 -8.29
CA VAL A 11 5.12 1.29 -8.55
C VAL A 11 5.42 0.47 -9.82
N ASN A 12 4.45 -0.27 -10.37
CA ASN A 12 4.60 -1.05 -11.60
C ASN A 12 5.78 -2.02 -11.53
N ARG A 13 6.02 -2.63 -10.36
CA ARG A 13 7.05 -3.65 -10.18
C ARG A 13 6.45 -4.98 -9.80
N ALA A 14 7.14 -6.06 -10.14
CA ALA A 14 6.75 -7.43 -9.78
C ALA A 14 6.31 -7.49 -8.31
N PRO A 15 5.07 -7.93 -8.00
CA PRO A 15 4.16 -8.76 -8.80
C PRO A 15 3.22 -8.05 -9.80
N PHE A 16 3.22 -6.71 -9.88
CA PHE A 16 2.34 -5.88 -10.71
C PHE A 16 3.07 -5.21 -11.89
N ASP A 17 3.93 -5.97 -12.58
CA ASP A 17 4.84 -5.49 -13.62
C ASP A 17 4.22 -5.51 -15.03
N MET A 18 3.04 -4.92 -15.19
CA MET A 18 2.21 -5.06 -16.40
C MET A 18 2.71 -4.28 -17.62
N PRO A 19 3.29 -3.06 -17.48
CA PRO A 19 3.86 -2.33 -18.61
C PRO A 19 5.07 -3.04 -19.24
N GLU A 20 5.89 -3.74 -18.45
CA GLU A 20 7.03 -4.51 -18.98
C GLU A 20 6.61 -5.85 -19.61
N ALA A 21 5.44 -6.39 -19.21
CA ALA A 21 5.03 -7.75 -19.54
C ALA A 21 3.87 -7.88 -20.54
N GLU A 22 3.06 -6.87 -20.84
CA GLU A 22 2.17 -6.95 -22.03
C GLU A 22 2.95 -6.84 -23.36
N GLN A 23 4.26 -6.65 -23.26
CA GLN A 23 5.22 -6.58 -24.35
C GLN A 23 6.02 -7.88 -24.55
N GLU A 24 5.52 -9.06 -24.14
CA GLU A 24 6.22 -10.35 -24.37
C GLU A 24 6.45 -10.72 -25.86
N LEU A 25 6.21 -9.81 -26.82
CA LEU A 25 6.63 -9.93 -28.23
C LEU A 25 7.82 -9.05 -28.65
N THR A 26 8.20 -8.03 -27.88
CA THR A 26 9.40 -7.19 -28.11
C THR A 26 9.67 -6.42 -26.84
N ALA A 27 10.92 -6.39 -26.34
CA ALA A 27 11.34 -5.88 -25.02
C ALA A 27 11.11 -4.37 -24.73
N GLY A 28 9.93 -3.85 -25.04
CA GLY A 28 9.37 -2.61 -24.56
C GLY A 28 10.24 -1.39 -24.70
N TYR A 29 10.10 -0.51 -23.70
CA TYR A 29 10.95 0.66 -23.57
C TYR A 29 12.42 0.28 -23.31
N HIS A 30 12.71 -0.94 -22.86
CA HIS A 30 14.09 -1.46 -22.72
C HIS A 30 14.78 -1.68 -24.08
N ALA A 31 14.01 -1.95 -25.15
CA ALA A 31 14.51 -2.09 -26.52
C ALA A 31 14.45 -0.78 -27.31
N GLU A 32 13.48 0.09 -27.02
CA GLU A 32 13.26 1.34 -27.77
C GLU A 32 14.19 2.48 -27.34
N TYR A 33 14.69 2.48 -26.11
CA TYR A 33 15.55 3.55 -25.59
C TYR A 33 16.96 3.05 -25.27
N SER A 34 17.97 3.84 -25.65
CA SER A 34 19.40 3.54 -25.41
C SER A 34 20.10 4.69 -24.68
N GLY A 35 21.20 4.36 -23.99
CA GLY A 35 22.10 5.31 -23.32
C GLY A 35 21.42 6.09 -22.18
N MET A 36 21.49 7.42 -22.24
CA MET A 36 21.01 8.30 -21.17
C MET A 36 19.48 8.25 -20.99
N LYS A 37 18.71 8.07 -22.07
CA LYS A 37 17.24 8.01 -21.99
C LYS A 37 16.79 6.78 -21.20
N PHE A 38 17.43 5.64 -21.45
CA PHE A 38 17.23 4.42 -20.68
C PHE A 38 17.56 4.63 -19.19
N ALA A 39 18.70 5.24 -18.89
CA ALA A 39 19.09 5.53 -17.50
C ALA A 39 18.06 6.40 -16.76
N LEU A 40 17.47 7.39 -17.43
CA LEU A 40 16.43 8.24 -16.85
C LEU A 40 15.14 7.48 -16.53
N PHE A 41 14.72 6.54 -17.38
CA PHE A 41 13.55 5.69 -17.10
C PHE A 41 13.77 4.81 -15.87
N PHE A 42 14.93 4.14 -15.76
CA PHE A 42 15.27 3.36 -14.57
C PHE A 42 15.34 4.23 -13.32
N MET A 43 16.01 5.38 -13.40
CA MET A 43 16.11 6.31 -12.28
C MET A 43 14.72 6.76 -11.81
N ALA A 44 13.81 7.08 -12.74
CA ALA A 44 12.45 7.49 -12.42
C ALA A 44 11.66 6.38 -11.69
N GLU A 45 11.80 5.12 -12.10
CA GLU A 45 11.15 3.99 -11.41
C GLU A 45 11.69 3.78 -9.98
N TYR A 46 13.01 3.87 -9.79
CA TYR A 46 13.61 3.79 -8.46
C TYR A 46 13.20 5.00 -7.60
N GLN A 47 13.14 6.18 -8.18
CA GLN A 47 12.68 7.38 -7.49
C GLN A 47 11.21 7.25 -7.07
N LYS A 48 10.35 6.66 -7.92
CA LYS A 48 8.95 6.38 -7.58
C LYS A 48 8.84 5.50 -6.33
N MET A 49 9.66 4.45 -6.21
CA MET A 49 9.69 3.62 -4.99
C MET A 49 10.03 4.41 -3.72
N ILE A 50 11.03 5.29 -3.80
CA ILE A 50 11.46 6.11 -2.66
C ILE A 50 10.36 7.10 -2.27
N VAL A 51 9.77 7.81 -3.25
CA VAL A 51 8.70 8.78 -3.01
C VAL A 51 7.47 8.11 -2.38
N MET A 52 7.03 6.97 -2.92
CA MET A 52 5.88 6.27 -2.37
C MET A 52 6.15 5.72 -0.96
N SER A 53 7.39 5.30 -0.67
CA SER A 53 7.80 4.92 0.69
C SER A 53 7.79 6.10 1.65
N MET A 54 8.24 7.28 1.21
CA MET A 54 8.17 8.51 2.01
C MET A 54 6.72 8.89 2.32
N ILE A 55 5.82 8.86 1.32
CA ILE A 55 4.39 9.14 1.53
C ILE A 55 3.77 8.12 2.49
N THR A 56 4.12 6.84 2.36
CA THR A 56 3.64 5.80 3.27
C THR A 56 4.13 6.03 4.71
N ALA A 57 5.42 6.37 4.88
CA ALA A 57 6.01 6.65 6.18
C ALA A 57 5.38 7.88 6.87
N THR A 58 5.08 8.93 6.10
CA THR A 58 4.49 10.16 6.64
C THR A 58 3.02 9.98 7.01
N LEU A 59 2.22 9.37 6.13
CA LEU A 59 0.78 9.25 6.35
C LEU A 59 0.42 8.20 7.42
N PHE A 60 1.12 7.07 7.46
CA PHE A 60 0.72 5.93 8.30
C PHE A 60 1.66 5.68 9.48
N PHE A 61 2.95 5.96 9.34
CA PHE A 61 3.95 5.69 10.38
C PHE A 61 4.36 6.93 11.18
N GLY A 62 3.59 8.02 11.11
CA GLY A 62 3.81 9.23 11.91
C GLY A 62 5.02 10.07 11.47
N GLY A 63 5.53 9.86 10.25
CA GLY A 63 6.57 10.68 9.64
C GLY A 63 7.85 10.76 10.46
N TYR A 64 8.23 11.98 10.85
CA TYR A 64 9.45 12.27 11.60
C TYR A 64 9.36 11.95 13.10
N ARG A 65 8.17 11.67 13.64
CA ARG A 65 8.00 11.43 15.09
C ARG A 65 8.54 10.06 15.49
N GLU A 66 9.09 9.97 16.70
CA GLU A 66 9.45 8.68 17.29
C GLU A 66 8.22 7.78 17.52
N PRO A 67 8.42 6.45 17.59
CA PRO A 67 7.41 5.54 18.10
C PRO A 67 6.95 5.92 19.52
N TRP A 68 5.68 5.68 19.81
CA TRP A 68 5.05 5.93 21.12
C TRP A 68 5.81 5.41 22.36
N PHE A 69 6.62 4.35 22.22
CA PHE A 69 7.39 3.75 23.32
C PHE A 69 8.72 4.47 23.60
N LEU A 70 9.21 5.29 22.67
CA LEU A 70 10.42 6.11 22.81
C LEU A 70 10.12 7.54 23.26
N GLN A 71 8.84 7.89 23.35
CA GLN A 71 8.39 9.21 23.76
C GLN A 71 8.86 9.48 25.20
N ASN A 72 9.58 10.59 25.41
CA ASN A 72 10.23 11.00 26.67
C ASN A 72 11.54 10.28 27.05
N THR A 73 12.16 9.53 26.14
CA THR A 73 13.52 8.98 26.36
C THR A 73 14.61 9.88 25.77
N ILE A 74 15.89 9.54 26.02
CA ILE A 74 17.08 10.27 25.51
C ILE A 74 17.05 10.38 23.97
N LEU A 75 16.38 9.43 23.29
CA LEU A 75 16.24 9.33 21.84
C LEU A 75 15.01 10.07 21.29
N SER A 76 14.35 10.90 22.10
CA SER A 76 13.23 11.72 21.66
C SER A 76 13.68 12.85 20.73
N VAL A 77 12.92 13.08 19.66
CA VAL A 77 13.13 14.16 18.68
C VAL A 77 13.08 15.54 19.35
N ASP A 78 12.35 15.67 20.46
CA ASP A 78 12.24 16.92 21.22
C ASP A 78 13.58 17.34 21.86
N ASN A 79 14.46 16.38 22.16
CA ASN A 79 15.79 16.68 22.70
C ASN A 79 16.80 17.02 21.59
N PHE A 80 16.64 16.41 20.41
CA PHE A 80 17.61 16.50 19.33
C PHE A 80 16.91 16.57 17.98
N TRP A 81 16.93 17.76 17.37
CA TRP A 81 16.27 18.04 16.10
C TRP A 81 16.71 17.09 14.96
N PHE A 82 17.97 16.65 14.95
CA PHE A 82 18.54 15.82 13.87
C PHE A 82 17.99 14.38 13.87
N LEU A 83 17.39 13.91 14.96
CA LEU A 83 16.82 12.57 15.05
C LEU A 83 15.52 12.44 14.21
N GLY A 84 14.80 13.54 13.96
CA GLY A 84 13.57 13.52 13.16
C GLY A 84 13.77 12.97 11.74
N PRO A 85 14.69 13.54 10.93
CA PRO A 85 15.04 12.99 9.61
C PRO A 85 15.54 11.55 9.67
N VAL A 86 16.34 11.19 10.68
CA VAL A 86 16.89 9.83 10.85
C VAL A 86 15.78 8.81 11.02
N TYR A 87 14.77 9.09 11.86
CA TYR A 87 13.61 8.20 12.00
C TYR A 87 12.82 8.04 10.72
N LEU A 88 12.65 9.12 9.95
CA LEU A 88 11.98 9.06 8.65
C LEU A 88 12.76 8.14 7.68
N PHE A 89 14.08 8.30 7.58
CA PHE A 89 14.92 7.47 6.72
C PHE A 89 14.89 6.00 7.13
N ILE A 90 14.93 5.69 8.43
CA ILE A 90 14.80 4.32 8.94
C ILE A 90 13.46 3.70 8.53
N LYS A 91 12.35 4.43 8.68
CA LYS A 91 11.02 3.96 8.28
C LYS A 91 10.93 3.73 6.77
N VAL A 92 11.47 4.66 5.98
CA VAL A 92 11.54 4.53 4.51
C VAL A 92 12.36 3.30 4.11
N PHE A 93 13.51 3.09 4.73
CA PHE A 93 14.35 1.92 4.49
C PHE A 93 13.61 0.61 4.80
N LEU A 94 12.88 0.57 5.91
CA LEU A 94 12.06 -0.60 6.28
C LEU A 94 10.97 -0.85 5.24
N ILE A 95 10.27 0.18 4.77
CA ILE A 95 9.23 0.04 3.74
C ILE A 95 9.84 -0.43 2.40
N LEU A 96 10.98 0.12 1.99
CA LEU A 96 11.72 -0.33 0.81
C LEU A 96 12.10 -1.81 0.93
N PHE A 97 12.61 -2.22 2.10
CA PHE A 97 12.93 -3.62 2.39
C PHE A 97 11.70 -4.53 2.23
N VAL A 98 10.54 -4.11 2.75
CA VAL A 98 9.28 -4.85 2.59
C VAL A 98 8.86 -4.94 1.11
N MET A 99 9.02 -3.86 0.33
CA MET A 99 8.69 -3.90 -1.11
C MET A 99 9.59 -4.87 -1.89
N ILE A 100 10.89 -4.91 -1.57
CA ILE A 100 11.83 -5.88 -2.15
C ILE A 100 11.46 -7.31 -1.71
N TRP A 101 11.06 -7.50 -0.45
CA TRP A 101 10.65 -8.81 0.05
C TRP A 101 9.35 -9.31 -0.61
N VAL A 102 8.37 -8.42 -0.82
CA VAL A 102 7.13 -8.76 -1.54
C VAL A 102 7.46 -9.19 -2.97
N ARG A 103 8.38 -8.49 -3.65
CA ARG A 103 8.87 -8.87 -4.98
C ARG A 103 9.45 -10.29 -5.01
N ALA A 104 10.18 -10.68 -3.98
CA ALA A 104 10.79 -12.01 -3.90
C ALA A 104 9.78 -13.13 -3.58
N THR A 105 8.68 -12.81 -2.90
CA THR A 105 7.75 -13.81 -2.34
C THR A 105 6.54 -14.07 -3.23
N TRP A 106 6.05 -13.06 -3.97
CA TRP A 106 4.77 -13.15 -4.67
C TRP A 106 4.92 -13.54 -6.15
N PRO A 107 4.14 -14.52 -6.64
CA PRO A 107 4.06 -14.81 -8.07
C PRO A 107 3.38 -13.66 -8.81
N ARG A 108 3.73 -13.50 -10.10
CA ARG A 108 3.19 -12.46 -10.97
C ARG A 108 1.66 -12.57 -11.08
N LEU A 109 0.97 -11.44 -11.03
CA LEU A 109 -0.50 -11.36 -11.18
C LEU A 109 -0.87 -10.83 -12.57
N ARG A 110 -1.91 -11.41 -13.17
CA ARG A 110 -2.45 -11.00 -14.49
C ARG A 110 -3.25 -9.69 -14.38
N TYR A 111 -3.18 -8.85 -15.42
CA TYR A 111 -3.86 -7.54 -15.52
C TYR A 111 -5.35 -7.60 -15.18
N ASP A 112 -6.07 -8.54 -15.79
CA ASP A 112 -7.52 -8.71 -15.56
C ASP A 112 -7.90 -8.92 -14.09
N ARG A 113 -7.03 -9.61 -13.33
CA ARG A 113 -7.26 -9.89 -11.91
C ARG A 113 -6.97 -8.66 -11.05
N LEU A 114 -5.95 -7.87 -11.41
CA LEU A 114 -5.66 -6.61 -10.74
C LEU A 114 -6.77 -5.59 -10.97
N MET A 115 -7.24 -5.44 -12.21
CA MET A 115 -8.32 -4.50 -12.53
C MET A 115 -9.63 -4.89 -11.84
N ALA A 116 -9.98 -6.19 -11.84
CA ALA A 116 -11.12 -6.67 -11.08
C ALA A 116 -10.98 -6.39 -9.57
N LEU A 117 -9.78 -6.52 -9.02
CA LEU A 117 -9.51 -6.23 -7.60
C LEU A 117 -9.65 -4.72 -7.31
N GLY A 118 -9.05 -3.86 -8.12
CA GLY A 118 -9.17 -2.40 -7.97
C GLY A 118 -10.63 -1.92 -8.03
N TRP A 119 -11.35 -2.30 -9.08
CA TRP A 119 -12.70 -1.81 -9.34
C TRP A 119 -13.79 -2.47 -8.50
N LYS A 120 -13.75 -3.80 -8.32
CA LYS A 120 -14.82 -4.52 -7.62
C LYS A 120 -14.61 -4.60 -6.11
N ILE A 121 -13.37 -4.48 -5.64
CA ILE A 121 -13.04 -4.66 -4.22
C ILE A 121 -12.56 -3.36 -3.60
N PHE A 122 -11.48 -2.76 -4.10
CA PHE A 122 -10.88 -1.62 -3.42
C PHE A 122 -11.74 -0.38 -3.45
N LEU A 123 -12.34 -0.04 -4.59
CA LEU A 123 -13.19 1.15 -4.72
C LEU A 123 -14.39 1.16 -3.74
N PRO A 124 -15.26 0.13 -3.70
CA PRO A 124 -16.37 0.12 -2.74
C PRO A 124 -15.89 0.03 -1.28
N LEU A 125 -14.79 -0.69 -1.02
CA LEU A 125 -14.27 -0.86 0.33
C LEU A 125 -13.69 0.44 0.90
N THR A 126 -12.94 1.22 0.11
CA THR A 126 -12.38 2.50 0.57
C THR A 126 -13.47 3.54 0.83
N LEU A 127 -14.51 3.57 -0.01
CA LEU A 127 -15.69 4.43 0.21
C LEU A 127 -16.42 4.05 1.51
N ALA A 128 -16.65 2.76 1.74
CA ALA A 128 -17.28 2.30 2.98
C ALA A 128 -16.44 2.63 4.21
N LEU A 129 -15.12 2.42 4.15
CA LEU A 129 -14.21 2.78 5.23
C LEU A 129 -14.21 4.29 5.51
N CYS A 130 -14.20 5.12 4.47
CA CYS A 130 -14.29 6.58 4.61
C CYS A 130 -15.56 6.98 5.38
N PHE A 131 -16.72 6.42 4.99
CA PHE A 131 -17.98 6.67 5.67
C PHE A 131 -17.98 6.20 7.13
N ILE A 132 -17.46 5.00 7.40
CA ILE A 132 -17.32 4.45 8.76
C ILE A 132 -16.44 5.36 9.62
N THR A 133 -15.30 5.83 9.08
CA THR A 133 -14.41 6.73 9.82
C THR A 133 -15.07 8.08 10.10
N ALA A 134 -15.82 8.64 9.14
CA ALA A 134 -16.53 9.91 9.33
C ALA A 134 -17.60 9.79 10.41
N VAL A 135 -18.44 8.77 10.36
CA VAL A 135 -19.48 8.52 11.38
C VAL A 135 -18.85 8.23 12.74
N GLY A 136 -17.77 7.44 12.79
CA GLY A 136 -17.08 7.12 14.04
C GLY A 136 -16.50 8.35 14.73
N ILE A 137 -15.96 9.32 13.97
CA ILE A 137 -15.46 10.58 14.53
C ILE A 137 -16.62 11.42 15.10
N LEU A 138 -17.75 11.50 14.41
CA LEU A 138 -18.93 12.23 14.90
C LEU A 138 -19.47 11.62 16.21
N LEU A 139 -19.53 10.30 16.31
CA LEU A 139 -19.95 9.61 17.54
C LEU A 139 -18.92 9.80 18.67
N ALA A 140 -17.62 9.81 18.36
CA ALA A 140 -16.55 10.03 19.33
C ALA A 140 -16.56 11.42 19.99
N GLN A 141 -17.16 12.42 19.34
CA GLN A 141 -17.34 13.74 19.96
C GLN A 141 -18.26 13.68 21.19
N SER A 142 -19.19 12.73 21.24
CA SER A 142 -20.10 12.55 22.38
C SER A 142 -19.46 11.78 23.55
N ASN A 143 -18.67 10.74 23.27
CA ASN A 143 -17.93 9.98 24.27
C ASN A 143 -16.58 9.50 23.72
N PRO A 144 -15.45 9.72 24.45
CA PRO A 144 -14.12 9.29 24.00
C PRO A 144 -13.98 7.78 23.81
N LEU A 145 -14.82 6.97 24.45
CA LEU A 145 -14.78 5.51 24.31
C LEU A 145 -15.10 5.05 22.88
N TYR A 146 -15.82 5.84 22.08
CA TYR A 146 -16.15 5.49 20.70
C TYR A 146 -14.95 5.58 19.73
N TYR A 147 -13.79 6.14 20.13
CA TYR A 147 -12.57 6.02 19.31
C TYR A 147 -12.18 4.56 19.05
N TRP A 148 -12.49 3.66 19.98
CA TRP A 148 -12.27 2.23 19.81
C TRP A 148 -13.27 1.57 18.84
N SER A 149 -14.40 2.22 18.54
CA SER A 149 -15.36 1.70 17.55
C SER A 149 -14.83 1.78 16.12
N ILE A 150 -13.99 2.78 15.81
CA ILE A 150 -13.39 3.00 14.49
C ILE A 150 -12.53 1.81 14.03
N PRO A 151 -11.54 1.32 14.79
CA PRO A 151 -10.75 0.16 14.38
C PRO A 151 -11.59 -1.12 14.31
N VAL A 152 -12.56 -1.30 15.23
CA VAL A 152 -13.42 -2.50 15.25
C VAL A 152 -14.28 -2.58 14.00
N LEU A 153 -14.96 -1.48 13.62
CA LEU A 153 -15.80 -1.42 12.42
C LEU A 153 -14.96 -1.49 11.14
N SER A 154 -13.75 -0.95 11.15
CA SER A 154 -12.82 -1.04 10.01
C SER A 154 -12.30 -2.47 9.79
N ILE A 155 -12.07 -3.22 10.87
CA ILE A 155 -11.70 -4.64 10.79
C ILE A 155 -12.90 -5.47 10.33
N LEU A 156 -14.10 -5.18 10.83
CA LEU A 156 -15.33 -5.86 10.44
C LEU A 156 -15.63 -5.66 8.94
N SER A 157 -15.51 -4.45 8.40
CA SER A 157 -15.73 -4.19 6.97
C SER A 157 -14.70 -4.92 6.09
N LEU A 158 -13.46 -5.05 6.55
CA LEU A 158 -12.41 -5.82 5.90
C LEU A 158 -12.71 -7.33 5.92
N LEU A 159 -13.23 -7.85 7.04
CA LEU A 159 -13.69 -9.25 7.16
C LEU A 159 -14.91 -9.54 6.28
N ILE A 160 -15.87 -8.62 6.20
CA ILE A 160 -17.04 -8.76 5.32
C ILE A 160 -16.59 -8.75 3.86
N ALA A 161 -15.72 -7.82 3.47
CA ALA A 161 -15.20 -7.76 2.11
C ALA A 161 -14.46 -9.05 1.73
N THR A 162 -13.59 -9.55 2.61
CA THR A 162 -12.88 -10.83 2.38
C THR A 162 -13.82 -12.03 2.34
N ALA A 163 -14.88 -12.07 3.16
CA ALA A 163 -15.91 -13.10 3.11
C ALA A 163 -16.74 -13.06 1.80
N VAL A 164 -17.09 -11.87 1.32
CA VAL A 164 -17.77 -11.69 0.02
C VAL A 164 -16.90 -12.18 -1.12
N ILE A 165 -15.60 -11.86 -1.09
CA ILE A 165 -14.62 -12.33 -2.08
C ILE A 165 -14.49 -13.85 -2.05
N TYR A 166 -14.37 -14.44 -0.86
CA TYR A 166 -14.29 -15.89 -0.72
C TYR A 166 -15.54 -16.57 -1.30
N ARG A 167 -16.73 -16.00 -1.07
CA ARG A 167 -17.98 -16.49 -1.63
C ARG A 167 -18.03 -16.37 -3.15
N ASP A 168 -17.60 -15.25 -3.74
CA ASP A 168 -17.60 -15.07 -5.20
C ASP A 168 -16.59 -16.01 -5.88
N LEU A 169 -15.39 -16.17 -5.31
CA LEU A 169 -14.38 -17.12 -5.81
C LEU A 169 -14.87 -18.58 -5.74
N THR A 170 -15.59 -18.93 -4.67
CA THR A 170 -16.15 -20.29 -4.51
C THR A 170 -17.28 -20.55 -5.50
N ARG A 171 -18.17 -19.58 -5.74
CA ARG A 171 -19.24 -19.70 -6.74
C ARG A 171 -18.70 -19.91 -8.15
N ARG A 172 -17.63 -19.21 -8.52
CA ARG A 172 -17.00 -19.37 -9.86
C ARG A 172 -16.33 -20.73 -10.04
N LYS A 173 -15.70 -21.28 -8.99
CA LYS A 173 -15.13 -22.64 -9.05
C LYS A 173 -16.20 -23.73 -9.22
N ILE A 174 -17.39 -23.53 -8.64
CA ILE A 174 -18.52 -24.46 -8.77
C ILE A 174 -19.09 -24.39 -10.20
N ASN A 175 -19.33 -23.19 -10.72
CA ASN A 175 -19.88 -23.01 -12.07
C ASN A 175 -18.92 -23.43 -13.20
N ALA A 176 -17.60 -23.43 -12.96
CA ALA A 176 -16.61 -23.89 -13.95
C ALA A 176 -16.45 -25.42 -14.01
N ARG A 177 -17.12 -26.17 -13.12
CA ARG A 177 -17.11 -27.65 -13.09
C ARG A 177 -18.38 -28.28 -13.67
N VAL A 178 -19.37 -27.47 -14.03
CA VAL A 178 -20.62 -27.86 -14.70
C VAL A 178 -20.50 -27.50 -16.17
#